data_AF-A0A8B6HCW9-F1
#
_entry.id   AF-A0A8B6HCW9-F1
#
_cell.length_a   1.000
_cell.length_b   1.000
_cell.length_c   1.000
_cell.angle_alpha   90.00
_cell.angle_beta   90.00
_cell.angle_gamma   90.00
#
_symmetry.space_group_name_H-M   'P 1'
#
loop_
_entity.id
_entity.type
_entity.pdbx_description
1 polymer ?
#
loop_
_entity_poly.entity_id
_entity_poly.type
_entity_poly.pdbx_seq_one_letter_code
_entity_poly.pdbx_strand_id
1 'polypeptide(L)'
;MECSFSQYSRITCNTNFNIKPSSQIYSFNYCLDNIDAHLSQNRINPSSVCNEHELIKFRAGLFEHETDHFTICPNHRYCLGKGWKASKLCMLKPPLQTCYGKRKIEKATVTVQQSRDILEQFGILISVGAGKCF
;
A
#
# COMPACT_ATOMS: atom_id res chain seq x y z
N MET A 1 -4.13 20.21 11.55
CA MET A 1 -3.55 19.63 10.31
C MET A 1 -4.29 18.35 10.03
N GLU A 2 -4.96 18.24 8.89
CA GLU A 2 -5.65 17.02 8.48
C GLU A 2 -4.71 16.10 7.70
N CYS A 3 -5.08 14.84 7.49
CA CYS A 3 -4.29 13.86 6.77
C CYS A 3 -4.77 13.74 5.33
N SER A 4 -3.95 14.10 4.35
CA SER A 4 -4.31 14.08 2.93
C SER A 4 -4.75 12.69 2.42
N PHE A 5 -4.30 11.61 3.06
CA PHE A 5 -4.63 10.23 2.66
C PHE A 5 -6.05 9.77 3.01
N SER A 6 -6.79 10.50 3.84
CA SER A 6 -8.17 10.15 4.22
C SER A 6 -9.11 10.12 3.01
N GLN A 7 -8.83 10.89 1.97
CA GLN A 7 -9.64 10.95 0.74
C GLN A 7 -9.29 9.84 -0.28
N TYR A 8 -8.11 9.23 -0.15
CA TYR A 8 -7.58 8.23 -1.11
C TYR A 8 -7.63 6.80 -0.59
N SER A 9 -7.89 6.63 0.71
CA SER A 9 -7.92 5.34 1.36
C SER A 9 -9.21 5.11 2.12
N ARG A 10 -9.62 3.85 2.23
CA ARG A 10 -10.68 3.43 3.16
C ARG A 10 -10.18 3.29 4.60
N ILE A 11 -8.89 3.53 4.84
CA ILE A 11 -8.29 3.52 6.17
C ILE A 11 -8.77 4.77 6.92
N THR A 12 -9.25 4.58 8.15
CA THR A 12 -9.65 5.70 9.01
C THR A 12 -8.42 6.36 9.65
N CYS A 13 -8.44 7.68 9.82
CA CYS A 13 -7.45 8.45 10.59
C CYS A 13 -7.61 8.23 12.12
N ASN A 14 -7.58 6.98 12.59
CA ASN A 14 -7.70 6.65 14.01
C ASN A 14 -6.38 6.11 14.57
N THR A 15 -6.23 6.17 15.88
CA THR A 15 -5.11 5.53 16.59
C THR A 15 -5.23 4.02 16.52
N ASN A 16 -4.13 3.36 16.17
CA ASN A 16 -3.95 1.91 16.23
C ASN A 16 -3.00 1.60 17.39
N PHE A 17 -3.18 0.48 18.09
CA PHE A 17 -2.30 0.05 19.18
C PHE A 17 -0.82 -0.08 18.77
N ASN A 18 -0.54 -0.22 17.48
CA ASN A 18 0.83 -0.28 16.93
C ASN A 18 1.49 1.10 16.74
N ILE A 19 0.80 2.19 17.10
CA ILE A 19 1.26 3.56 16.92
C ILE A 19 1.47 4.18 18.29
N LYS A 20 2.59 4.89 18.47
CA LYS A 20 2.83 5.63 19.72
C LYS A 20 1.72 6.70 19.89
N PRO A 21 1.07 6.79 21.06
CA PRO A 21 -0.02 7.75 21.31
C PRO A 21 0.35 9.21 21.01
N SER A 22 1.63 9.57 21.12
CA SER A 22 2.17 10.91 20.85
C SER A 22 2.48 11.19 19.38
N SER A 23 2.25 10.23 18.47
CA SER A 23 2.58 10.41 17.06
C SER A 23 1.60 11.39 16.42
N GLN A 24 2.13 12.45 15.79
CA GLN A 24 1.34 13.50 15.16
C GLN A 24 1.30 13.34 13.64
N ILE A 25 0.33 14.01 12.99
CA ILE A 25 0.32 14.18 11.53
C ILE A 25 1.51 15.07 11.15
N TYR A 26 2.21 14.71 10.07
CA TYR A 26 3.35 15.48 9.57
C TYR A 26 3.43 15.42 8.04
N SER A 27 4.35 16.18 7.45
CA SER A 27 4.54 16.22 5.99
C SER A 27 5.00 14.85 5.45
N PHE A 28 4.32 14.40 4.40
CA PHE A 28 4.53 13.09 3.81
C PHE A 28 5.93 12.91 3.20
N ASN A 29 6.58 14.01 2.77
CA ASN A 29 7.94 14.00 2.25
C ASN A 29 9.00 13.49 3.26
N TYR A 30 8.67 13.46 4.55
CA TYR A 30 9.55 12.91 5.58
C TYR A 30 9.33 11.40 5.85
N CYS A 31 8.48 10.71 5.08
CA CYS A 31 8.36 9.25 5.11
C CYS A 31 9.55 8.60 4.38
N LEU A 32 10.68 8.45 5.07
CA LEU A 32 11.93 7.93 4.51
C LEU A 32 12.52 6.79 5.34
N ASP A 33 11.70 6.07 6.12
CA ASP A 33 12.21 4.92 6.86
C ASP A 33 12.76 3.85 5.91
N ASN A 34 13.77 3.09 6.35
CA ASN A 34 14.24 1.92 5.61
C ASN A 34 13.10 0.88 5.49
N ILE A 35 12.87 0.40 4.26
CA ILE A 35 11.84 -0.58 3.91
C ILE A 35 12.39 -1.88 3.31
N ASP A 36 13.70 -2.10 3.25
CA ASP A 36 14.32 -3.22 2.52
C ASP A 36 13.81 -4.59 3.00
N ALA A 37 13.80 -4.78 4.32
CA ALA A 37 13.27 -5.99 4.93
C ALA A 37 11.78 -6.20 4.61
N HIS A 38 11.01 -5.11 4.55
CA HIS A 38 9.59 -5.16 4.26
C HIS A 38 9.31 -5.47 2.78
N LEU A 39 10.08 -4.88 1.86
CA LEU A 39 10.03 -5.20 0.44
C LEU A 39 10.36 -6.66 0.19
N SER A 40 11.43 -7.18 0.84
CA SER A 40 11.82 -8.59 0.76
C SER A 40 10.73 -9.53 1.27
N GLN A 41 10.16 -9.24 2.45
CA GLN A 41 9.06 -10.04 3.04
C GLN A 41 7.82 -10.09 2.15
N ASN A 42 7.50 -8.99 1.47
CA ASN A 42 6.35 -8.89 0.56
C ASN A 42 6.75 -9.11 -0.91
N ARG A 43 7.98 -9.60 -1.19
CA ARG A 43 8.53 -9.88 -2.52
C ARG A 43 8.23 -8.77 -3.54
N ILE A 44 8.44 -7.53 -3.11
CA ILE A 44 8.37 -6.34 -3.97
C ILE A 44 9.79 -6.09 -4.48
N ASN A 45 9.93 -5.81 -5.78
CA ASN A 45 11.23 -5.52 -6.36
C ASN A 45 11.75 -4.16 -5.83
N PRO A 46 12.93 -4.09 -5.18
CA PRO A 46 13.51 -2.84 -4.72
C PRO A 46 13.79 -1.83 -5.83
N SER A 47 13.97 -2.27 -7.07
CA SER A 47 14.12 -1.36 -8.21
C SER A 47 12.81 -0.68 -8.63
N SER A 48 11.65 -1.14 -8.12
CA SER A 48 10.34 -0.56 -8.43
C SER A 48 9.79 0.35 -7.34
N VAL A 49 10.38 0.30 -6.14
CA VAL A 49 9.98 1.10 -4.98
C VAL A 49 11.24 1.44 -4.20
N CYS A 50 11.70 2.68 -4.31
CA CYS A 50 12.99 3.11 -3.80
C CYS A 50 12.96 3.53 -2.32
N ASN A 51 11.81 3.96 -1.81
CA ASN A 51 11.68 4.46 -0.43
C ASN A 51 10.26 4.29 0.13
N GLU A 52 10.10 4.57 1.43
CA GLU A 52 8.81 4.46 2.13
C GLU A 52 7.74 5.37 1.52
N HIS A 53 8.11 6.59 1.13
CA HIS A 53 7.22 7.55 0.48
C HIS A 53 6.57 6.96 -0.78
N GLU A 54 7.36 6.40 -1.71
CA GLU A 54 6.83 5.73 -2.90
C GLU A 54 5.95 4.54 -2.57
N LEU A 55 6.35 3.71 -1.60
CA LEU A 55 5.58 2.54 -1.19
C LEU A 55 4.17 2.92 -0.73
N ILE A 56 4.07 3.95 0.12
CA ILE A 56 2.80 4.45 0.64
C ILE A 56 1.97 5.05 -0.49
N LYS A 57 2.59 5.88 -1.34
CA LYS A 57 1.96 6.53 -2.49
C LYS A 57 1.33 5.51 -3.43
N PHE A 58 2.07 4.48 -3.83
CA PHE A 58 1.55 3.44 -4.73
C PHE A 58 0.45 2.60 -4.09
N ARG A 59 0.55 2.29 -2.79
CA ARG A 59 -0.52 1.55 -2.08
C ARG A 59 -1.78 2.38 -1.81
N ALA A 60 -1.70 3.70 -1.94
CA ALA A 60 -2.85 4.60 -1.96
C ALA A 60 -3.41 4.82 -3.38
N GLY A 61 -2.81 4.22 -4.42
CA GLY A 61 -3.24 4.39 -5.81
C GLY A 61 -2.77 5.69 -6.47
N LEU A 62 -1.86 6.42 -5.83
CA LEU A 62 -1.39 7.73 -6.27
C LEU A 62 -0.19 7.62 -7.22
N PHE A 63 -0.28 6.82 -8.29
CA PHE A 63 0.89 6.46 -9.10
C PHE A 63 1.59 7.63 -9.80
N GLU A 64 0.82 8.62 -10.25
CA GLU A 64 1.32 9.80 -10.99
C GLU A 64 1.01 11.13 -10.30
N HIS A 65 0.43 11.09 -9.10
CA HIS A 65 0.02 12.31 -8.39
C HIS A 65 1.22 12.99 -7.74
N GLU A 66 1.35 14.31 -7.88
CA GLU A 66 2.28 15.07 -7.05
C GLU A 66 1.81 15.07 -5.59
N THR A 67 2.74 14.80 -4.66
CA THR A 67 2.41 14.62 -3.23
C THR A 67 3.24 15.53 -2.32
N ASP A 68 3.91 16.55 -2.86
CA ASP A 68 4.83 17.42 -2.10
C ASP A 68 4.18 18.14 -0.93
N HIS A 69 2.90 18.48 -1.07
CA HIS A 69 2.12 19.18 -0.05
C HIS A 69 1.28 18.24 0.82
N PHE A 70 1.40 16.93 0.62
CA PHE A 70 0.58 15.97 1.35
C PHE A 70 1.06 15.83 2.79
N THR A 71 0.11 15.56 3.66
CA THR A 71 0.33 15.23 5.06
C THR A 71 -0.15 13.81 5.31
N ILE A 72 0.48 13.13 6.25
CA ILE A 72 0.13 11.75 6.58
C ILE A 72 -0.03 11.58 8.09
N CYS A 73 -1.11 10.92 8.50
CA CYS A 73 -1.26 10.50 9.88
C CYS A 73 -0.47 9.22 10.15
N PRO A 74 -0.07 8.99 11.39
CA PRO A 74 0.67 7.79 11.77
C PRO A 74 -0.02 6.48 11.35
N ASN A 75 -1.36 6.44 11.34
CA ASN A 75 -2.11 5.24 10.96
C ASN A 75 -2.07 4.96 9.46
N HIS A 76 -2.20 5.99 8.63
CA HIS A 76 -2.00 5.84 7.19
C HIS A 76 -0.57 5.42 6.87
N ARG A 77 0.43 6.05 7.49
CA ARG A 77 1.83 5.68 7.32
C ARG A 77 2.05 4.20 7.67
N TYR A 78 1.51 3.75 8.80
CA TYR A 78 1.63 2.37 9.23
C TYR A 78 0.91 1.41 8.28
N CYS A 79 -0.39 1.63 8.03
CA CYS A 79 -1.24 0.71 7.27
C CYS A 79 -0.95 0.68 5.76
N LEU A 80 -0.37 1.74 5.19
CA LEU A 80 0.09 1.77 3.80
C LEU A 80 1.57 1.40 3.68
N GLY A 81 2.38 1.67 4.70
CA GLY A 81 3.81 1.36 4.73
C GLY A 81 4.12 0.00 5.37
N LYS A 82 4.99 0.01 6.38
CA LYS A 82 5.59 -1.18 7.02
C LYS A 82 4.60 -2.04 7.83
N GLY A 83 3.48 -1.48 8.25
CA GLY A 83 2.43 -2.20 8.98
C GLY A 83 1.54 -3.06 8.08
N TRP A 84 1.52 -2.77 6.78
CA TRP A 84 0.75 -3.54 5.81
C TRP A 84 1.33 -4.95 5.64
N LYS A 85 0.47 -5.97 5.54
CA LYS A 85 0.90 -7.35 5.30
C LYS A 85 0.03 -7.99 4.23
N ALA A 86 0.66 -8.65 3.28
CA ALA A 86 -0.06 -9.43 2.29
C ALA A 86 -0.83 -10.58 2.95
N SER A 87 -2.05 -10.83 2.48
CA SER A 87 -2.78 -12.04 2.85
C SER A 87 -2.06 -13.27 2.30
N LYS A 88 -2.12 -14.39 3.02
CA LYS A 88 -1.72 -15.71 2.48
C LYS A 88 -2.70 -16.23 1.42
N LEU A 89 -3.81 -15.52 1.21
CA LEU A 89 -4.86 -15.84 0.24
C LEU A 89 -4.85 -14.83 -0.92
N CYS A 90 -5.41 -15.24 -2.05
CA CYS A 90 -5.65 -14.39 -3.21
C CYS A 90 -6.38 -13.10 -2.80
N MET A 91 -5.85 -11.95 -3.22
CA MET A 91 -6.43 -10.63 -2.93
C MET A 91 -7.10 -10.00 -4.16
N LEU A 92 -6.97 -10.61 -5.35
CA LEU A 92 -7.69 -10.17 -6.54
C LEU A 92 -9.21 -10.25 -6.30
N LYS A 93 -9.92 -9.27 -6.84
CA LYS A 93 -11.38 -9.16 -6.79
C LYS A 93 -11.98 -9.43 -8.17
N PRO A 94 -13.24 -9.89 -8.28
CA PRO A 94 -13.93 -9.90 -9.57
C PRO A 94 -13.84 -8.52 -10.25
N PRO A 95 -13.60 -8.46 -11.57
CA PRO A 95 -13.50 -9.58 -12.53
C PRO A 95 -12.10 -10.21 -12.66
N LEU A 96 -11.08 -9.72 -11.93
CA LEU A 96 -9.68 -10.15 -12.05
C LEU A 96 -9.38 -11.51 -11.40
N GLN A 97 -10.25 -11.93 -10.49
CA GLN A 97 -10.07 -13.17 -9.74
C GLN A 97 -10.31 -14.38 -10.66
N THR A 98 -9.24 -15.09 -11.02
CA THR A 98 -9.31 -16.33 -11.83
C THR A 98 -9.59 -17.57 -10.98
N CYS A 99 -9.31 -17.54 -9.67
CA CYS A 99 -9.50 -18.68 -8.79
C CYS A 99 -10.91 -18.73 -8.18
N TYR A 100 -11.50 -19.93 -8.11
CA TYR A 100 -12.71 -20.17 -7.34
C TYR A 100 -12.40 -20.17 -5.83
N GLY A 101 -12.89 -19.16 -5.11
CA GLY A 101 -12.80 -19.08 -3.65
C GLY A 101 -11.44 -18.62 -3.09
N LYS A 102 -11.18 -18.97 -1.82
CA LYS A 102 -10.00 -18.55 -1.04
C LYS A 102 -8.79 -19.45 -1.34
N ARG A 103 -8.06 -19.18 -2.42
CA ARG A 103 -6.84 -19.92 -2.78
C ARG A 103 -5.62 -19.40 -2.03
N LYS A 104 -4.80 -20.30 -1.47
CA LYS A 104 -3.48 -19.95 -0.91
C LYS A 104 -2.54 -19.53 -2.03
N ILE A 105 -1.80 -18.45 -1.81
CA ILE A 105 -0.78 -17.97 -2.75
C ILE A 105 0.58 -18.38 -2.23
N GLU A 106 1.29 -19.20 -3.00
CA GLU A 106 2.68 -19.54 -2.69
C GLU A 106 3.64 -18.47 -3.20
N LYS A 107 3.39 -17.96 -4.42
CA LYS A 107 4.22 -16.94 -5.09
C LYS A 107 3.43 -16.12 -6.11
N ALA A 108 2.93 -14.96 -5.69
CA ALA A 108 2.75 -13.79 -6.56
C ALA A 108 2.50 -12.53 -5.71
N THR A 109 3.07 -11.40 -6.09
CA THR A 109 3.04 -10.14 -5.32
C THR A 109 2.91 -8.99 -6.31
N VAL A 110 1.67 -8.53 -6.50
CA VAL A 110 1.26 -7.53 -7.51
C VAL A 110 2.30 -6.42 -7.63
N THR A 111 2.81 -6.20 -8.85
CA THR A 111 3.81 -5.17 -9.13
C THR A 111 3.18 -3.78 -9.14
N VAL A 112 4.00 -2.73 -9.07
CA VAL A 112 3.54 -1.33 -9.20
C VAL A 112 2.76 -1.14 -10.51
N GLN A 113 3.32 -1.60 -11.63
CA GLN A 113 2.67 -1.50 -12.94
C GLN A 113 1.32 -2.24 -12.96
N GLN A 114 1.26 -3.48 -12.46
CA GLN A 114 0.00 -4.23 -12.41
C GLN A 114 -1.05 -3.54 -11.53
N SER A 115 -0.64 -2.96 -10.40
CA SER A 115 -1.52 -2.21 -9.51
C SER A 115 -2.09 -0.98 -10.21
N ARG A 116 -1.26 -0.26 -10.96
CA ARG A 116 -1.65 0.89 -11.79
C ARG A 116 -2.63 0.46 -12.89
N ASP A 117 -2.24 -0.51 -13.72
CA ASP A 117 -3.05 -0.97 -14.86
C ASP A 117 -4.44 -1.44 -14.39
N ILE A 118 -4.49 -2.16 -13.26
CA ILE A 118 -5.74 -2.63 -12.68
C ILE A 118 -6.61 -1.45 -12.20
N LEU A 119 -6.00 -0.43 -11.57
CA LEU A 119 -6.73 0.76 -11.13
C LEU A 119 -7.29 1.54 -12.31
N GLU A 120 -6.48 1.75 -13.36
CA GLU A 120 -6.88 2.50 -14.55
C GLU A 120 -7.97 1.77 -15.34
N GLN A 121 -7.82 0.46 -15.53
CA GLN A 121 -8.75 -0.33 -16.35
C GLN A 121 -10.06 -0.66 -15.62
N PHE A 122 -10.01 -0.92 -14.30
CA PHE A 122 -11.17 -1.44 -13.56
C PHE A 122 -11.66 -0.53 -12.43
N GLY A 123 -10.94 0.55 -12.10
CA GLY A 123 -11.26 1.41 -10.96
C GLY A 123 -11.07 0.71 -9.60
N ILE A 124 -10.37 -0.42 -9.56
CA ILE A 124 -10.16 -1.23 -8.36
C ILE A 124 -8.71 -1.10 -7.93
N LEU A 125 -8.44 -0.61 -6.71
CA LEU A 125 -7.07 -0.59 -6.19
C LEU A 125 -6.70 -1.93 -5.55
N ILE A 126 -5.70 -2.61 -6.12
CA ILE A 126 -5.06 -3.77 -5.51
C ILE A 126 -3.65 -3.37 -5.05
N SER A 127 -3.41 -3.36 -3.74
CA SER A 127 -2.14 -2.88 -3.17
C SER A 127 -0.90 -3.60 -3.71
N VAL A 128 0.18 -2.85 -3.93
CA VAL A 128 1.50 -3.39 -4.31
C VAL A 128 1.98 -4.40 -3.26
N GLY A 129 2.43 -5.56 -3.74
CA GLY A 129 2.81 -6.70 -2.92
C GLY A 129 1.65 -7.65 -2.58
N ALA A 130 0.42 -7.41 -3.06
CA ALA A 130 -0.72 -8.27 -2.79
C ALA A 130 -0.59 -9.66 -3.45
N GLY A 131 -1.04 -10.68 -2.73
CA GLY A 131 -1.13 -12.05 -3.23
C GLY A 131 -2.09 -12.13 -4.42
N LYS A 132 -1.65 -12.68 -5.56
CA LYS A 132 -2.54 -12.95 -6.71
C LYS A 132 -2.45 -14.40 -7.17
N CYS A 133 -3.56 -14.89 -7.70
CA CYS A 133 -3.64 -16.19 -8.34
C CYS A 133 -3.35 -16.03 -9.82
N PHE A 134 -2.72 -17.03 -10.41
CA PHE A 134 -2.77 -17.27 -11.84
C PHE A 134 -3.75 -18.42 -12.07
#